data_AF-A0A8T4TSQ5-F1
#
_entry.id   AF-A0A8T4TSQ5-F1
#
_cell.length_a   1.000
_cell.length_b   1.000
_cell.length_c   1.000
_cell.angle_alpha   90.00
_cell.angle_beta   90.00
_cell.angle_gamma   90.00
#
_symmetry.space_group_name_H-M   'P 1'
#
loop_
_entity.id
_entity.type
_entity.pdbx_description
1 polymer ?
#
loop_
_entity_poly.entity_id
_entity_poly.type
_entity_poly.pdbx_seq_one_letter_code
_entity_poly.pdbx_strand_id
1 'polypeptide(L)'
;MKSKKKVMALLIVIVAIASLILITRPKNCNSDDICFNKAAAKCSIAKVVTFSNDNKYNYEILGKKKENCIIEATLLNLSNNQPKDLRDALNGRSMKCSIPVEILRNKPVKDIENLNDYCNGPLKEVILEITIEKMYDLIVRNLGKISTEIIDVRNITK
;
A
#
# COMPACT_ATOMS: atom_id res chain seq x y z
N MET A 1 -13.90 3.05 54.62
CA MET A 1 -13.56 4.21 53.76
C MET A 1 -12.44 3.95 52.74
N LYS A 2 -11.42 3.13 53.04
CA LYS A 2 -10.32 2.76 52.10
C LYS A 2 -10.77 1.99 50.85
N SER A 3 -11.77 1.10 50.92
CA SER A 3 -12.19 0.32 49.73
C SER A 3 -12.96 1.16 48.71
N LYS A 4 -13.79 2.11 49.14
CA LYS A 4 -14.53 3.02 48.23
C LYS A 4 -13.59 3.90 47.39
N LYS A 5 -12.47 4.37 47.96
CA LYS A 5 -11.43 5.12 47.22
C LYS A 5 -10.69 4.25 46.19
N LYS A 6 -10.43 2.97 46.51
CA LYS A 6 -9.82 2.02 45.55
C LYS A 6 -10.76 1.68 44.39
N VAL A 7 -12.05 1.47 44.66
CA VAL A 7 -13.07 1.20 43.63
C VAL A 7 -13.26 2.40 42.71
N MET A 8 -13.30 3.62 43.27
CA MET A 8 -13.39 4.85 42.48
C MET A 8 -12.15 5.09 41.61
N ALA A 9 -10.94 4.84 42.15
CA ALA A 9 -9.71 4.91 41.36
C ALA A 9 -9.69 3.89 40.21
N LEU A 10 -10.15 2.66 40.45
CA LEU A 10 -10.27 1.62 39.43
C LEU A 10 -11.23 2.04 38.29
N LEU A 11 -12.39 2.61 38.65
CA LEU A 11 -13.36 3.12 37.67
C LEU A 11 -12.78 4.22 36.77
N ILE A 12 -12.04 5.17 37.36
CA ILE A 12 -11.39 6.25 36.59
C ILE A 12 -10.36 5.68 35.61
N VAL A 13 -9.57 4.69 36.03
CA VAL A 13 -8.59 4.02 35.16
C VAL A 13 -9.29 3.28 34.01
N ILE A 14 -10.40 2.57 34.28
CA ILE A 14 -11.18 1.89 33.25
C ILE A 14 -11.73 2.89 32.22
N VAL A 15 -12.29 4.01 32.68
CA VAL A 15 -12.81 5.08 31.80
C VAL A 15 -11.69 5.71 30.97
N ALA A 16 -10.51 5.94 31.56
CA ALA A 16 -9.34 6.47 30.86
C ALA A 16 -8.80 5.51 29.79
N ILE A 17 -8.80 4.19 30.07
CA ILE A 17 -8.40 3.18 29.08
C ILE A 17 -9.44 3.09 27.96
N ALA A 18 -10.73 3.10 28.28
CA ALA A 18 -11.80 3.04 27.29
C ALA A 18 -11.79 4.26 26.35
N SER A 19 -11.56 5.46 26.90
CA SER A 19 -11.45 6.69 26.10
C SER A 19 -10.20 6.68 25.20
N LEU A 20 -9.06 6.19 25.70
CA LEU A 20 -7.84 6.02 24.91
C LEU A 20 -8.09 5.09 23.71
N ILE A 21 -8.74 3.95 23.94
CA ILE A 21 -9.06 2.98 22.88
C ILE A 21 -9.95 3.61 21.80
N LEU A 22 -10.98 4.37 22.20
CA LEU A 22 -11.89 5.02 21.25
C LEU A 22 -11.20 6.07 20.37
N ILE A 23 -10.26 6.82 20.92
CA ILE A 23 -9.49 7.84 20.17
C ILE A 23 -8.54 7.20 19.15
N THR A 24 -7.99 6.02 19.46
CA THR A 24 -7.06 5.31 18.57
C THR A 24 -7.75 4.56 17.42
N ARG A 25 -9.09 4.45 17.39
CA ARG A 25 -9.77 3.72 16.33
C ARG A 25 -9.71 4.50 15.01
N PRO A 26 -9.25 3.89 13.91
CA PRO A 26 -9.23 4.54 12.61
C PRO A 26 -10.65 4.89 12.19
N LYS A 27 -10.85 6.14 11.74
CA LYS A 27 -12.10 6.54 11.10
C LYS A 27 -12.32 5.65 9.86
N ASN A 28 -13.43 4.92 9.81
CA ASN A 28 -13.73 4.09 8.65
C ASN A 28 -14.43 4.93 7.58
N CYS A 29 -13.75 5.18 6.46
CA CYS A 29 -14.31 5.85 5.29
C CYS A 29 -15.00 4.88 4.32
N ASN A 30 -15.04 3.58 4.60
CA ASN A 30 -15.61 2.54 3.72
C ASN A 30 -15.02 2.65 2.30
N SER A 31 -15.82 3.08 1.32
CA SER A 31 -15.40 3.29 -0.08
C SER A 31 -15.42 4.76 -0.49
N ASP A 32 -15.51 5.69 0.46
CA ASP A 32 -15.52 7.13 0.20
C ASP A 32 -14.09 7.69 0.15
N ASP A 33 -13.56 7.83 -1.07
CA ASP A 33 -12.26 8.44 -1.34
C ASP A 33 -12.17 9.89 -0.83
N ILE A 34 -13.27 10.67 -0.86
CA ILE A 34 -13.26 12.07 -0.41
C ILE A 34 -13.08 12.14 1.10
N CYS A 35 -13.76 11.25 1.85
CA CYS A 35 -13.56 11.09 3.28
C CYS A 35 -12.09 10.79 3.61
N PHE A 36 -11.49 9.85 2.88
CA PHE A 36 -10.12 9.44 3.12
C PHE A 36 -9.11 10.52 2.74
N ASN A 37 -9.27 11.18 1.59
CA ASN A 37 -8.37 12.26 1.16
C ASN A 37 -8.40 13.46 2.12
N LYS A 38 -9.58 13.82 2.66
CA LYS A 38 -9.69 14.85 3.72
C LYS A 38 -8.94 14.45 4.99
N ALA A 39 -8.96 13.16 5.34
CA ALA A 39 -8.19 12.64 6.46
C ALA A 39 -6.68 12.64 6.18
N ALA A 40 -6.27 12.23 4.97
CA ALA A 40 -4.88 12.19 4.52
C ALA A 40 -4.25 13.59 4.50
N ALA A 41 -4.96 14.62 4.02
CA ALA A 41 -4.51 16.01 4.03
C ALA A 41 -4.20 16.56 5.43
N LYS A 42 -4.81 15.97 6.46
CA LYS A 42 -4.58 16.30 7.88
C LYS A 42 -3.73 15.25 8.60
N CYS A 43 -3.37 14.17 7.91
CA CYS A 43 -2.78 12.97 8.47
C CYS A 43 -3.51 12.43 9.71
N SER A 44 -4.84 12.47 9.70
CA SER A 44 -5.67 11.90 10.76
C SER A 44 -5.94 10.42 10.49
N ILE A 45 -5.90 9.60 11.53
CA ILE A 45 -6.09 8.14 11.44
C ILE A 45 -7.44 7.81 10.78
N ALA A 46 -7.38 7.16 9.62
CA ALA A 46 -8.55 6.72 8.86
C ALA A 46 -8.20 5.55 7.95
N LYS A 47 -9.21 4.81 7.50
CA LYS A 47 -9.06 3.71 6.55
C LYS A 47 -10.09 3.76 5.42
N VAL A 48 -9.72 3.27 4.25
CA VAL A 48 -10.59 3.15 3.07
C VAL A 48 -10.27 1.87 2.31
N VAL A 49 -11.30 1.24 1.75
CA VAL A 49 -11.17 0.13 0.81
C VAL A 49 -11.60 0.62 -0.56
N THR A 50 -10.70 0.52 -1.53
CA THR A 50 -10.91 1.05 -2.88
C THR A 50 -10.45 0.04 -3.94
N PHE A 51 -10.86 0.29 -5.18
CA PHE A 51 -10.50 -0.53 -6.33
C PHE A 51 -9.64 0.28 -7.30
N SER A 52 -8.58 -0.33 -7.80
CA SER A 52 -7.73 0.24 -8.85
C SER A 52 -7.27 -0.86 -9.79
N ASN A 53 -7.58 -0.70 -11.08
CA ASN A 53 -7.31 -1.70 -12.12
C ASN A 53 -7.81 -3.11 -11.73
N ASP A 54 -9.06 -3.20 -11.28
CA ASP A 54 -9.72 -4.43 -10.77
C ASP A 54 -9.07 -5.08 -9.53
N ASN A 55 -8.07 -4.43 -8.93
CA ASN A 55 -7.45 -4.88 -7.70
C ASN A 55 -8.05 -4.16 -6.50
N LYS A 56 -8.29 -4.88 -5.42
CA LYS A 56 -8.86 -4.37 -4.18
C LYS A 56 -7.75 -4.00 -3.20
N TYR A 57 -7.71 -2.76 -2.78
CA TYR A 57 -6.73 -2.25 -1.82
C TYR A 57 -7.42 -1.78 -0.53
N ASN A 58 -6.71 -1.94 0.59
CA ASN A 58 -7.00 -1.27 1.84
C ASN A 58 -5.90 -0.26 2.14
N TYR A 59 -6.28 1.00 2.28
CA TYR A 59 -5.37 2.06 2.71
C TYR A 59 -5.72 2.46 4.14
N GLU A 60 -4.70 2.57 4.99
CA GLU A 60 -4.84 2.99 6.39
C GLU A 60 -3.81 4.07 6.73
N ILE A 61 -4.27 5.22 7.21
CA ILE A 61 -3.42 6.27 7.74
C ILE A 61 -3.06 5.89 9.17
N LEU A 62 -1.78 5.56 9.40
CA LEU A 62 -1.26 5.19 10.72
C LEU A 62 -0.95 6.43 11.58
N GLY A 63 -0.83 7.60 10.95
CA GLY A 63 -0.61 8.89 11.60
C GLY A 63 0.63 9.62 11.11
N LYS A 64 0.99 10.71 11.80
CA LYS A 64 2.05 11.63 11.41
C LYS A 64 3.39 11.25 12.06
N LYS A 65 4.48 11.25 11.29
CA LYS A 65 5.86 11.11 11.77
C LYS A 65 6.71 12.23 11.16
N LYS A 66 7.15 13.18 11.99
CA LYS A 66 7.75 14.45 11.52
C LYS A 66 6.81 15.10 10.50
N GLU A 67 7.29 15.58 9.35
CA GLU A 67 6.44 16.19 8.30
C GLU A 67 5.80 15.20 7.33
N ASN A 68 5.95 13.90 7.57
CA ASN A 68 5.38 12.88 6.71
C ASN A 68 4.16 12.23 7.35
N CYS A 69 3.19 11.91 6.51
CA CYS A 69 2.09 11.03 6.84
C CYS A 69 2.45 9.59 6.52
N ILE A 70 2.21 8.69 7.46
CA ILE A 70 2.45 7.26 7.29
C ILE A 70 1.14 6.61 6.87
N ILE A 71 1.12 6.08 5.65
CA ILE A 71 -0.03 5.38 5.08
C ILE A 71 0.40 3.95 4.77
N GLU A 72 -0.32 2.97 5.30
CA GLU A 72 -0.16 1.57 4.92
C GLU A 72 -1.11 1.24 3.77
N ALA A 73 -0.57 0.72 2.68
CA ALA A 73 -1.32 0.22 1.54
C ALA A 73 -1.21 -1.31 1.53
N THR A 74 -2.34 -2.00 1.62
CA THR A 74 -2.42 -3.46 1.58
C THR A 74 -3.21 -3.89 0.35
N LEU A 75 -2.64 -4.78 -0.46
CA LEU A 75 -3.35 -5.40 -1.56
C LEU A 75 -4.19 -6.55 -1.00
N LEU A 76 -5.50 -6.36 -0.91
CA LEU A 76 -6.41 -7.38 -0.40
C LEU A 76 -6.66 -8.48 -1.42
N ASN A 77 -6.83 -8.09 -2.69
CA ASN A 77 -7.15 -9.02 -3.75
C ASN A 77 -6.66 -8.47 -5.10
N LEU A 78 -5.79 -9.24 -5.76
CA LEU A 78 -5.39 -9.03 -7.13
C LEU A 78 -6.44 -9.62 -8.08
N SER A 79 -6.73 -8.92 -9.18
CA SER A 79 -7.72 -9.30 -10.18
C SER A 79 -7.65 -10.79 -10.56
N ASN A 80 -8.81 -11.43 -10.68
CA ASN A 80 -8.93 -12.84 -11.07
C ASN A 80 -8.39 -13.12 -12.48
N ASN A 81 -8.22 -12.09 -13.31
CA ASN A 81 -7.63 -12.19 -14.64
C ASN A 81 -6.10 -12.40 -14.60
N GLN A 82 -5.48 -12.26 -13.43
CA GLN A 82 -4.05 -12.49 -13.25
C GLN A 82 -3.74 -13.98 -12.95
N PRO A 83 -2.54 -14.47 -13.32
CA PRO A 83 -2.11 -15.83 -13.00
C PRO A 83 -2.21 -16.13 -11.51
N LYS A 84 -2.59 -17.37 -11.17
CA LYS A 84 -2.77 -17.79 -9.77
C LYS A 84 -1.52 -17.53 -8.93
N ASP A 85 -0.35 -17.92 -9.42
CA ASP A 85 0.92 -17.76 -8.70
C ASP A 85 1.22 -16.29 -8.39
N LEU A 86 0.87 -15.38 -9.30
CA LEU A 86 1.01 -13.94 -9.11
C LEU A 86 0.07 -13.41 -8.03
N ARG A 87 -1.19 -13.88 -8.01
CA ARG A 87 -2.15 -13.51 -6.97
C ARG A 87 -1.67 -14.03 -5.61
N ASP A 88 -1.21 -15.27 -5.54
CA ASP A 88 -0.74 -15.90 -4.29
C ASP A 88 0.51 -15.20 -3.75
N ALA A 89 1.38 -14.72 -4.65
CA ALA A 89 2.57 -13.93 -4.27
C ALA A 89 2.22 -12.54 -3.70
N LEU A 90 1.19 -11.89 -4.23
CA LEU A 90 0.90 -10.46 -3.95
C LEU A 90 -0.24 -10.23 -2.95
N ASN A 91 -1.23 -11.12 -2.86
CA ASN A 91 -2.38 -10.94 -1.99
C ASN A 91 -1.99 -10.90 -0.51
N GLY A 92 -2.60 -9.99 0.23
CA GLY A 92 -2.34 -9.77 1.65
C GLY A 92 -1.04 -9.04 1.94
N ARG A 93 -0.18 -8.79 0.95
CA ARG A 93 1.05 -8.03 1.16
C ARG A 93 0.75 -6.55 1.30
N SER A 94 1.57 -5.89 2.11
CA SER A 94 1.46 -4.48 2.40
C SER A 94 2.77 -3.73 2.17
N MET A 95 2.65 -2.41 2.08
CA MET A 95 3.77 -1.47 2.09
C MET A 95 3.38 -0.23 2.90
N LYS A 96 4.37 0.41 3.50
CA LYS A 96 4.21 1.65 4.24
C LYS A 96 4.80 2.80 3.44
N CYS A 97 4.00 3.82 3.21
CA CYS A 97 4.32 5.00 2.46
C CYS A 97 4.51 6.18 3.41
N SER A 98 5.69 6.81 3.38
CA SER A 98 6.02 8.02 4.16
C SER A 98 5.91 9.23 3.25
N ILE A 99 4.70 9.77 3.14
CA ILE A 99 4.38 10.81 2.15
C ILE A 99 4.38 12.18 2.83
N PRO A 100 5.10 13.19 2.32
CA PRO A 100 5.03 14.55 2.84
C PRO A 100 3.59 15.07 2.91
N VAL A 101 3.20 15.62 4.07
CA VAL A 101 1.84 16.13 4.29
C VAL A 101 1.48 17.23 3.28
N GLU A 102 2.47 18.02 2.86
CA GLU A 102 2.29 19.09 1.87
C GLU A 102 1.81 18.56 0.51
N ILE A 103 2.25 17.36 0.11
CA ILE A 103 1.78 16.72 -1.13
C ILE A 103 0.31 16.31 -0.98
N LEU A 104 -0.03 15.69 0.17
CA LEU A 104 -1.37 15.18 0.45
C LEU A 104 -2.44 16.27 0.60
N ARG A 105 -2.04 17.51 0.89
CA ARG A 105 -2.96 18.66 0.90
C ARG A 105 -3.39 19.09 -0.50
N ASN A 106 -2.49 18.91 -1.46
CA ASN A 106 -2.65 19.41 -2.82
C ASN A 106 -3.16 18.33 -3.78
N LYS A 107 -2.88 17.05 -3.49
CA LYS A 107 -3.25 15.92 -4.35
C LYS A 107 -3.76 14.73 -3.53
N PRO A 108 -4.77 14.00 -4.02
CA PRO A 108 -5.18 12.75 -3.40
C PRO A 108 -4.09 11.67 -3.61
N VAL A 109 -4.08 10.65 -2.73
CA VAL A 109 -3.02 9.62 -2.72
C VAL A 109 -2.87 8.92 -4.07
N LYS A 110 -4.00 8.65 -4.76
CA LYS A 110 -4.04 7.97 -6.05
C LYS A 110 -3.42 8.75 -7.22
N ASP A 111 -3.31 10.07 -7.10
CA ASP A 111 -2.82 10.95 -8.17
C ASP A 111 -1.34 11.35 -7.96
N ILE A 112 -0.64 10.68 -7.04
CA ILE A 112 0.79 10.88 -6.80
C ILE A 112 1.58 10.00 -7.76
N GLU A 113 2.14 10.61 -8.81
CA GLU A 113 2.88 9.92 -9.89
C GLU A 113 4.03 9.03 -9.36
N ASN A 114 4.78 9.52 -8.38
CA ASN A 114 5.93 8.82 -7.80
C ASN A 114 5.61 8.23 -6.42
N LEU A 115 4.39 7.72 -6.23
CA LEU A 115 3.95 7.19 -4.93
C LEU A 115 4.91 6.10 -4.40
N ASN A 116 5.41 5.24 -5.28
CA ASN A 116 6.30 4.12 -4.94
C ASN A 116 7.62 4.57 -4.29
N ASP A 117 8.10 5.79 -4.57
CA ASP A 117 9.35 6.31 -3.98
C ASP A 117 9.19 6.58 -2.48
N TYR A 118 7.96 6.89 -2.05
CA TYR A 118 7.62 7.08 -0.65
C TYR A 118 7.33 5.76 0.08
N CYS A 119 7.14 4.66 -0.67
CA CYS A 119 6.68 3.38 -0.13
C CYS A 119 7.83 2.38 0.04
N ASN A 120 7.76 1.59 1.11
CA ASN A 120 8.67 0.49 1.38
C ASN A 120 7.90 -0.69 2.00
N GLY A 121 8.36 -1.91 1.72
CA GLY A 121 7.82 -3.13 2.32
C GLY A 121 7.52 -4.25 1.32
N PRO A 122 7.01 -5.38 1.82
CA PRO A 122 6.92 -6.63 1.07
C PRO A 122 6.14 -6.53 -0.25
N LEU A 123 5.08 -5.71 -0.31
CA LEU A 123 4.32 -5.54 -1.55
C LEU A 123 5.18 -4.92 -2.67
N LYS A 124 5.96 -3.88 -2.35
CA LYS A 124 6.84 -3.21 -3.31
C LYS A 124 7.96 -4.12 -3.77
N GLU A 125 8.57 -4.86 -2.84
CA GLU A 125 9.68 -5.76 -3.11
C GLU A 125 9.27 -6.87 -4.09
N VAL A 126 8.14 -7.54 -3.83
CA VAL A 126 7.64 -8.59 -4.73
C VAL A 126 7.25 -8.04 -6.09
N ILE A 127 6.59 -6.87 -6.16
CA ILE A 127 6.29 -6.21 -7.45
C ILE A 127 7.59 -5.93 -8.23
N LEU A 128 8.64 -5.47 -7.55
CA LEU A 128 9.93 -5.18 -8.17
C LEU A 128 10.58 -6.46 -8.71
N GLU A 129 10.61 -7.53 -7.93
CA GLU A 129 11.13 -8.84 -8.33
C GLU A 129 10.43 -9.36 -9.60
N ILE A 130 9.10 -9.38 -9.61
CA ILE A 130 8.30 -9.81 -10.78
C ILE A 130 8.58 -8.91 -12.00
N THR A 131 8.73 -7.60 -11.78
CA THR A 131 9.03 -6.66 -12.87
C THR A 131 10.40 -6.97 -13.48
N ILE A 132 11.40 -7.22 -12.64
CA ILE A 132 12.75 -7.60 -13.07
C ILE A 132 12.71 -8.91 -13.86
N GLU A 133 12.05 -9.95 -13.36
CA GLU A 133 11.90 -11.23 -14.07
C GLU A 133 11.28 -11.05 -15.46
N LYS A 134 10.18 -10.28 -15.56
CA LYS A 134 9.54 -9.99 -16.84
C LYS A 134 10.43 -9.22 -17.80
N MET A 135 11.22 -8.27 -17.29
CA MET A 135 12.20 -7.55 -18.11
C MET A 135 13.27 -8.50 -18.66
N TYR A 136 13.83 -9.39 -17.83
CA TYR A 136 14.78 -10.41 -18.27
C TYR A 136 14.19 -11.32 -19.33
N ASP A 137 12.97 -11.81 -19.12
CA ASP A 137 12.24 -12.64 -20.08
C ASP A 137 12.12 -11.98 -21.45
N LEU A 138 11.79 -10.68 -21.47
CA LEU A 138 11.66 -9.92 -22.71
C LEU A 138 13.02 -9.73 -23.41
N ILE A 139 14.07 -9.41 -22.65
CA ILE A 139 15.43 -9.25 -23.18
C ILE A 139 15.91 -10.57 -23.80
N VAL A 140 15.77 -11.69 -23.09
CA VAL A 140 16.18 -13.01 -23.56
C VAL A 140 15.42 -13.41 -24.82
N ARG A 141 14.09 -13.23 -24.86
CA ARG A 141 13.26 -13.55 -26.03
C ARG A 141 13.65 -12.73 -27.26
N ASN A 142 13.96 -11.44 -27.08
CA ASN A 142 14.33 -10.57 -28.20
C ASN A 142 15.75 -10.83 -28.70
N LEU A 143 16.72 -11.06 -27.80
CA LEU A 143 18.09 -11.41 -28.18
C LEU A 143 18.15 -12.78 -28.86
N GLY A 144 17.38 -13.76 -28.39
CA GLY A 144 17.27 -15.08 -29.02
C GLY A 144 16.83 -15.00 -30.48
N LYS A 145 15.78 -14.21 -30.77
CA LYS A 145 15.29 -13.99 -32.14
C LYS A 145 16.32 -13.35 -33.06
N ILE A 146 17.03 -12.32 -32.58
CA ILE A 146 18.09 -11.66 -33.35
C ILE A 146 19.22 -12.65 -33.67
N SER A 147 19.61 -13.51 -32.72
CA SER A 147 20.68 -14.49 -32.96
C SER A 147 20.32 -15.52 -34.03
N THR A 148 19.06 -15.95 -34.11
CA THR A 148 18.58 -16.87 -35.14
C THR A 148 18.50 -16.22 -36.52
N GLU A 149 18.07 -14.96 -36.59
CA GLU A 149 18.01 -14.21 -37.87
C GLU A 149 19.41 -13.95 -38.46
N ILE A 150 20.41 -13.66 -37.62
CA ILE A 150 21.79 -13.45 -38.08
C ILE A 150 22.42 -14.75 -38.60
N ILE A 151 22.06 -15.92 -38.03
CA ILE A 151 22.54 -17.23 -38.49
C ILE A 151 21.97 -17.55 -39.88
N ASP A 152 20.70 -17.23 -40.13
CA ASP A 152 20.06 -17.46 -41.44
C ASP A 152 20.65 -16.56 -42.54
N VAL A 153 20.88 -15.28 -42.26
CA VAL A 153 21.51 -14.36 -43.23
C VAL A 153 22.93 -14.82 -43.60
N ARG A 154 23.69 -15.37 -42.65
CA ARG A 154 25.05 -15.89 -42.89
C ARG A 154 25.05 -17.14 -43.77
N ASN A 155 23.99 -17.95 -43.75
CA ASN A 155 23.87 -19.13 -44.61
C ASN A 155 23.41 -18.79 -46.04
N ILE A 156 22.88 -17.59 -46.27
CA ILE A 156 22.48 -17.10 -47.61
C ILE A 156 23.65 -16.39 -48.32
N THR A 157 24.68 -15.95 -47.60
CA THR A 157 25.86 -15.24 -48.14
C THR A 157 27.06 -16.16 -48.44
N LYS A 158 26.90 -17.47 -48.40
CA LYS A 158 27.94 -18.47 -48.68
C LYS A 158 27.56 -19.32 -49.89
#